data_AF-A0A9D7NRU4-F1
#
_entry.id   AF-A0A9D7NRU4-F1
#
_cell.length_a   1.000
_cell.length_b   1.000
_cell.length_c   1.000
_cell.angle_alpha   90.00
_cell.angle_beta   90.00
_cell.angle_gamma   90.00
#
_symmetry.space_group_name_H-M   'P 1'
#
loop_
_entity.id
_entity.type
_entity.pdbx_description
1 polymer ?
#
loop_
_entity_poly.entity_id
_entity_poly.type
_entity_poly.pdbx_seq_one_letter_code
_entity_poly.pdbx_strand_id
1 'polypeptide(L)'
;MSDWQKGDLALCIKQGLWLDNNGNLHTDGPRSGEVCRVIAVLTLDGGLGLALCEYPFGLFGSFTARRFRKITPGAKIEGIEEPRRVPVPAEQVPA
;
A
#
# COMPACT_ATOMS: atom_id res chain seq x y z
N MET A 1 -9.60 -3.24 11.28
CA MET A 1 -8.14 -3.05 11.11
C MET A 1 -7.75 -3.70 9.80
N SER A 2 -7.04 -3.00 8.91
CA SER A 2 -6.65 -3.56 7.62
C SER A 2 -5.68 -4.73 7.80
N ASP A 3 -5.96 -5.82 7.11
CA ASP A 3 -5.25 -7.10 7.06
C ASP A 3 -3.99 -7.02 6.18
N TRP A 4 -3.10 -6.09 6.46
CA TRP A 4 -1.88 -5.92 5.67
C TRP A 4 -1.01 -7.18 5.71
N GLN A 5 -0.49 -7.57 4.55
CA GLN A 5 0.42 -8.69 4.40
C GLN A 5 1.57 -8.38 3.44
N LYS A 6 2.66 -9.13 3.55
CA LYS A 6 3.74 -9.10 2.56
C LYS A 6 3.19 -9.40 1.17
N GLY A 7 3.56 -8.60 0.19
CA GLY A 7 3.10 -8.69 -1.19
C GLY A 7 1.94 -7.76 -1.52
N ASP A 8 1.29 -7.15 -0.51
CA ASP A 8 0.24 -6.18 -0.76
C ASP A 8 0.73 -4.94 -1.52
N LEU A 9 -0.20 -4.33 -2.26
CA LEU A 9 0.00 -3.04 -2.89
C LEU A 9 -0.58 -1.95 -1.99
N ALA A 10 0.26 -0.97 -1.66
CA ALA A 10 -0.04 0.15 -0.79
C ALA A 10 -0.02 1.46 -1.59
N LEU A 11 -1.17 2.10 -1.75
CA LEU A 11 -1.28 3.45 -2.31
C LEU A 11 -1.01 4.48 -1.21
N CYS A 12 0.04 5.28 -1.35
CA CYS A 12 0.33 6.37 -0.43
C CYS A 12 -0.75 7.46 -0.54
N ILE A 13 -1.40 7.76 0.57
CA ILE A 13 -2.41 8.84 0.69
C ILE A 13 -1.93 9.99 1.58
N LYS A 14 -0.70 9.92 2.08
CA LYS A 14 -0.11 11.00 2.87
C LYS A 14 0.15 12.20 1.98
N GLN A 15 -0.34 13.35 2.44
CA GLN A 15 0.06 14.64 1.92
C GLN A 15 1.16 15.25 2.79
N GLY A 16 2.09 15.95 2.15
CA GLY A 16 3.20 16.63 2.83
C GLY A 16 4.38 15.73 3.18
N LEU A 17 5.32 16.30 3.94
CA LEU A 17 6.66 15.74 4.16
C LEU A 17 6.66 14.59 5.17
N TRP A 18 7.56 13.64 4.99
CA TRP A 18 7.80 12.57 5.97
C TRP A 18 8.67 13.10 7.11
N LEU A 19 8.38 12.64 8.32
CA LEU A 19 9.12 13.00 9.53
C LEU A 19 9.68 11.71 10.13
N ASP A 20 10.91 11.77 10.61
CA ASP A 20 11.49 10.70 11.44
C ASP A 20 10.93 10.75 12.88
N ASN A 21 11.38 9.83 13.73
CA ASN A 21 10.97 9.77 15.14
C ASN A 21 11.45 10.98 15.96
N ASN A 22 12.44 11.72 15.47
CA ASN A 22 12.95 12.94 16.09
C ASN A 22 12.24 14.20 15.56
N GLY A 23 11.29 14.05 14.64
CA GLY A 23 10.56 15.16 14.01
C GLY A 23 11.33 15.85 12.87
N ASN A 24 12.44 15.28 12.41
CA ASN A 24 13.21 15.84 11.29
C ASN A 24 12.54 15.55 9.96
N LEU A 25 12.56 16.55 9.07
CA LEU A 25 12.08 16.42 7.70
C LEU A 25 12.91 15.42 6.91
N HIS A 26 12.23 14.55 6.18
CA HIS A 26 12.83 13.68 5.20
C HIS A 26 12.08 13.71 3.87
N THR A 27 12.86 13.78 2.80
CA THR A 27 12.40 13.79 1.41
C THR A 27 12.15 12.38 0.85
N ASP A 28 12.57 11.34 1.57
CA ASP A 28 12.79 10.02 1.00
C ASP A 28 11.68 9.02 1.32
N GLY A 29 10.44 9.50 1.47
CA GLY A 29 9.27 8.63 1.65
C GLY A 29 8.31 8.69 0.46
N PRO A 30 7.37 7.73 0.36
CA PRO A 30 6.42 7.64 -0.74
C PRO A 30 5.65 8.92 -0.95
N ARG A 31 5.56 9.38 -2.20
CA ARG A 31 4.76 10.54 -2.57
C ARG A 31 3.28 10.20 -2.58
N SER A 32 2.42 11.18 -2.38
CA SER A 32 0.97 10.98 -2.53
C SER A 32 0.65 10.45 -3.92
N GLY A 33 -0.15 9.38 -3.99
CA GLY A 33 -0.52 8.70 -5.24
C GLY A 33 0.45 7.61 -5.68
N GLU A 34 1.61 7.49 -5.02
CA GLU A 34 2.57 6.45 -5.33
C GLU A 34 2.10 5.08 -4.82
N VAL A 35 2.29 4.04 -5.63
CA VAL A 35 1.96 2.67 -5.28
C VAL A 35 3.24 1.93 -4.94
N CYS A 36 3.29 1.40 -3.71
CA CYS A 36 4.44 0.68 -3.21
C CYS A 36 4.07 -0.76 -2.88
N ARG A 37 4.99 -1.70 -3.10
CA ARG A 37 4.82 -3.09 -2.68
C ARG A 37 5.28 -3.27 -1.23
N VAL A 38 4.41 -3.85 -0.40
CA VAL A 38 4.72 -4.20 0.99
C VAL A 38 5.65 -5.41 1.01
N ILE A 39 6.81 -5.27 1.66
CA ILE A 39 7.80 -6.36 1.81
C ILE A 39 7.80 -6.96 3.21
N ALA A 40 7.33 -6.22 4.21
CA ALA A 40 7.10 -6.69 5.56
C ALA A 40 6.05 -5.81 6.26
N VAL A 41 5.36 -6.39 7.24
CA VAL A 41 4.43 -5.70 8.12
C VAL A 41 4.98 -5.79 9.54
N LEU A 42 5.09 -4.65 10.21
CA LEU A 42 5.68 -4.55 11.54
C LEU A 42 4.67 -3.99 12.54
N THR A 43 4.80 -4.41 13.79
CA THR A 43 4.08 -3.80 14.90
C THR A 43 4.95 -2.67 15.46
N LEU A 44 4.41 -1.46 15.51
CA LEU A 44 5.02 -0.28 16.08
C LEU A 44 4.23 0.14 17.33
N ASP A 45 4.87 0.89 18.22
CA ASP A 45 4.17 1.59 19.30
C ASP A 45 3.19 2.59 18.67
N GLY A 46 1.90 2.28 18.75
CA GLY A 46 0.83 3.09 18.16
C GLY A 46 0.26 2.59 16.83
N GLY A 47 0.65 1.40 16.34
CA GLY A 47 -0.08 0.70 15.28
C GLY A 47 0.77 -0.13 14.32
N LEU A 48 0.24 -0.35 13.11
CA LEU A 48 0.92 -1.12 12.07
C LEU A 48 1.88 -0.23 11.26
N GLY A 49 3.08 -0.75 11.02
CA GLY A 49 4.09 -0.22 10.10
C GLY A 49 4.20 -1.08 8.84
N LEU A 50 4.44 -0.45 7.70
CA LEU A 50 4.68 -1.10 6.41
C LEU A 50 6.11 -0.83 5.97
N ALA A 51 6.86 -1.89 5.69
CA ALA A 51 8.10 -1.79 4.95
C ALA A 51 7.82 -1.95 3.46
N LEU A 52 8.44 -1.11 2.62
CA LEU A 52 8.12 -0.97 1.21
C LEU A 52 9.34 -1.29 0.33
N CYS A 53 9.13 -1.95 -0.82
CA CYS A 53 10.20 -2.52 -1.64
C CYS A 53 11.26 -1.53 -2.15
N GLU A 54 10.88 -0.26 -2.36
CA GLU A 54 11.76 0.79 -2.89
C GLU A 54 12.27 1.75 -1.83
N TYR A 55 11.84 1.55 -0.59
CA TYR A 55 12.18 2.40 0.55
C TYR A 55 13.00 1.57 1.52
N PRO A 56 14.35 1.69 1.47
CA PRO A 56 15.24 0.83 2.21
C PRO A 56 14.90 0.87 3.70
N PHE A 57 14.96 -0.31 4.32
CA PHE A 57 14.69 -0.59 5.73
C PHE A 57 15.60 0.15 6.73
N GLY A 58 16.41 1.12 6.27
CA GLY A 58 17.30 1.96 7.06
C GLY A 58 16.53 2.94 7.94
N LEU A 59 17.02 4.18 8.10
CA LEU A 59 16.56 5.26 9.01
C LEU A 59 15.05 5.36 9.36
N PHE A 60 14.15 4.84 8.54
CA PHE A 60 12.70 4.82 8.76
C PHE A 60 12.10 3.55 9.36
N GLY A 61 12.72 2.38 9.22
CA GLY A 61 12.25 1.10 9.80
C GLY A 61 10.84 0.60 9.37
N SER A 62 9.96 1.46 8.88
CA SER A 62 8.63 1.23 8.28
C SER A 62 7.85 2.55 8.24
N PHE A 63 6.80 2.61 7.42
CA PHE A 63 5.88 3.75 7.37
C PHE A 63 4.55 3.38 8.03
N THR A 64 3.94 4.28 8.81
CA THR A 64 2.67 3.98 9.48
C THR A 64 1.58 3.65 8.47
N ALA A 65 0.95 2.48 8.61
CA ALA A 65 -0.03 1.94 7.65
C ALA A 65 -1.23 2.86 7.41
N ARG A 66 -1.62 3.70 8.40
CA ARG A 66 -2.72 4.69 8.26
C ARG A 66 -2.49 5.73 7.15
N ARG A 67 -1.25 5.84 6.65
CA ARG A 67 -0.86 6.75 5.57
C ARG A 67 -1.00 6.11 4.19
N PHE A 68 -1.48 4.87 4.12
CA PHE A 68 -1.65 4.10 2.91
C PHE A 68 -3.05 3.51 2.82
N ARG A 69 -3.51 3.28 1.58
CA ARG A 69 -4.68 2.44 1.27
C ARG A 69 -4.21 1.14 0.63
N LYS A 70 -4.74 0.02 1.09
CA LYS A 70 -4.48 -1.29 0.46
C LYS A 70 -5.28 -1.38 -0.84
N ILE A 71 -4.63 -1.71 -1.94
CA ILE A 71 -5.27 -1.83 -3.27
C ILE A 71 -5.10 -3.23 -3.90
N THR A 72 -4.56 -4.20 -3.16
CA THR A 72 -4.51 -5.61 -3.60
C THR A 72 -5.93 -6.17 -3.79
N PRO A 73 -6.22 -6.91 -4.88
CA PRO A 73 -7.52 -7.57 -5.06
C PRO A 73 -7.88 -8.48 -3.87
N GLY A 74 -9.12 -8.41 -3.39
CA GLY A 74 -9.57 -9.03 -2.13
C GLY A 74 -9.50 -8.11 -0.91
N ALA A 75 -8.82 -6.96 -1.00
CA ALA A 75 -9.07 -5.86 -0.07
C ALA A 75 -10.43 -5.24 -0.43
N LYS A 76 -11.43 -5.36 0.45
CA LYS A 76 -12.67 -4.61 0.29
C LYS A 76 -12.33 -3.12 0.24
N ILE A 77 -12.39 -2.52 -0.95
CA ILE A 77 -12.34 -1.08 -1.11
C ILE A 77 -13.75 -0.58 -0.78
N GLU A 78 -13.95 0.00 0.40
CA GLU A 78 -15.24 0.60 0.73
C GLU A 78 -15.60 1.68 -0.30
N GLY A 79 -16.72 1.49 -1.01
CA GLY A 79 -17.22 2.43 -2.03
C GLY A 79 -16.80 2.14 -3.47
N ILE A 80 -16.03 1.08 -3.75
CA ILE A 80 -15.76 0.62 -5.12
C ILE A 80 -16.22 -0.84 -5.22
N GLU A 81 -17.30 -1.07 -5.97
CA GLU A 81 -17.76 -2.42 -6.29
C GLU A 81 -16.66 -3.13 -7.09
N GLU A 82 -16.29 -4.35 -6.71
CA GLU A 82 -15.31 -5.11 -7.47
C GLU A 82 -15.78 -5.25 -8.93
N PRO A 83 -14.91 -5.02 -9.93
CA PRO A 83 -15.30 -5.16 -11.33
C PRO A 83 -15.75 -6.61 -11.58
N ARG A 84 -17.04 -6.77 -11.86
CA ARG A 84 -17.63 -8.07 -12.19
C ARG A 84 -16.97 -8.57 -13.48
N ARG A 85 -16.39 -9.78 -13.43
CA ARG A 85 -15.92 -10.45 -14.65
C ARG A 85 -17.13 -10.80 -15.51
N VAL A 86 -17.24 -10.18 -16.68
CA VAL A 86 -18.23 -10.57 -17.69
C VAL A 86 -17.72 -11.85 -18.36
N PRO A 87 -18.48 -12.95 -18.35
CA PRO A 87 -18.12 -14.13 -19.12
C PRO A 87 -18.13 -13.79 -20.60
N VAL A 88 -17.00 -14.01 -21.29
CA VAL A 88 -16.92 -13.88 -22.75
C VAL A 88 -17.52 -15.15 -23.36
N PRO A 89 -18.53 -15.05 -24.24
CA PRO A 89 -19.05 -16.21 -24.96
C PRO A 89 -17.95 -16.84 -25.82
N ALA A 90 -17.84 -18.16 -25.82
CA ALA A 90 -16.78 -18.92 -26.49
C ALA A 90 -16.87 -18.93 -28.04
N GLU A 91 -17.83 -18.24 -28.64
CA GLU A 91 -18.03 -18.20 -30.09
C GLU A 91 -17.45 -16.92 -30.69
N GLN A 92 -16.12 -16.85 -30.87
CA GLN A 92 -15.48 -15.98 -31.89
C GLN A 92 -13.97 -16.20 -32.03
N VAL A 93 -13.49 -17.44 -31.87
CA VAL A 93 -12.15 -17.79 -32.38
C VAL A 93 -12.36 -18.41 -33.75
N PRO A 94 -12.10 -17.69 -34.86
CA PRO A 94 -12.04 -18.32 -36.17
C PRO A 94 -10.90 -19.35 -36.16
N ALA A 95 -11.20 -20.51 -36.75
CA ALA A 95 -10.30 -21.66 -36.87
C ALA A 95 -9.00 -21.34 -37.62
#